data_AF-A8JKJ7-F1
#
_entry.id   AF-A8JKJ7-F1
#
_cell.length_a   1.000
_cell.length_b   1.000
_cell.length_c   1.000
_cell.angle_alpha   90.00
_cell.angle_beta   90.00
_cell.angle_gamma   90.00
#
_symmetry.space_group_name_H-M   'P 1'
#
loop_
_entity.id
_entity.type
_entity.pdbx_description
1 polymer ?
#
loop_
_entity_poly.entity_id
_entity_poly.type
_entity_poly.pdbx_seq_one_letter_code
_entity_poly.pdbx_strand_id
1 'polypeptide(L)'
;TEDNFVANIAIRSNSISGNKTQHKEKTILKNKDTILVYKKNSLKINPQYTIKQKWDTHYNAILISEDGELKPKKLLDHLIENKILKPNEKITENSWGNEKFRNFCIENMNFIYRIVNSISDSLKQESLKQKDTVIIKNDGDITYALNGKRLSTLNKTILNMNGKMELVQLLGDLWSDIDFQNTQNEGGVSFPTGK
;
A
#
# COMPACT_ATOMS: atom_id res chain seq x y z
N THR A 1 4.66 5.12 -34.06
CA THR A 1 4.94 6.02 -32.91
C THR A 1 4.21 5.59 -31.65
N GLU A 2 3.06 4.93 -31.77
CA GLU A 2 2.26 4.38 -30.66
C GLU A 2 2.99 3.29 -29.85
N ASP A 3 3.83 2.45 -30.50
CA ASP A 3 4.54 1.32 -29.84
C ASP A 3 5.52 1.73 -28.72
N ASN A 4 5.94 2.99 -28.71
CA ASN A 4 6.85 3.53 -27.70
C ASN A 4 6.12 4.14 -26.50
N PHE A 5 4.81 4.36 -26.58
CA PHE A 5 4.03 4.88 -25.47
C PHE A 5 3.93 3.85 -24.35
N VAL A 6 4.10 4.29 -23.10
CA VAL A 6 4.08 3.43 -21.91
C VAL A 6 2.88 3.76 -21.04
N ALA A 7 2.77 5.03 -20.64
CA ALA A 7 1.75 5.47 -19.69
C ALA A 7 1.54 6.99 -19.76
N ASN A 8 0.37 7.43 -19.29
CA ASN A 8 0.05 8.80 -18.99
C ASN A 8 -0.20 8.90 -17.49
N ILE A 9 0.69 9.60 -16.78
CA ILE A 9 0.58 9.82 -15.34
C ILE A 9 -0.11 11.15 -15.10
N ALA A 10 -1.24 11.13 -14.42
CA ALA A 10 -1.93 12.33 -13.96
C ALA A 10 -1.35 12.80 -12.64
N ILE A 11 -0.98 14.09 -12.58
CA ILE A 11 -0.43 14.73 -11.38
C ILE A 11 -1.37 15.83 -10.93
N ARG A 12 -1.75 15.83 -9.66
CA ARG A 12 -2.47 16.98 -9.08
C ARG A 12 -1.56 18.21 -9.08
N SER A 13 -1.92 19.23 -9.85
CA SER A 13 -1.06 20.40 -10.08
C SER A 13 -1.51 21.68 -9.39
N ASN A 14 -2.69 21.67 -8.76
CA ASN A 14 -3.17 22.77 -7.93
C ASN A 14 -4.29 22.36 -6.95
N SER A 15 -4.63 23.27 -6.03
CA SER A 15 -5.88 23.27 -5.29
C SER A 15 -6.97 24.02 -6.05
N ILE A 16 -8.19 23.48 -6.03
CA ILE A 16 -9.38 24.17 -6.54
C ILE A 16 -9.88 25.08 -5.42
N SER A 17 -9.45 26.34 -5.43
CA SER A 17 -9.83 27.34 -4.43
C SER A 17 -9.77 28.76 -5.00
N GLY A 18 -10.44 29.70 -4.33
CA GLY A 18 -10.42 31.12 -4.70
C GLY A 18 -11.05 31.41 -6.06
N ASN A 19 -10.49 32.36 -6.82
CA ASN A 19 -11.05 32.79 -8.12
C ASN A 19 -11.20 31.65 -9.14
N LYS A 20 -10.47 30.55 -8.97
CA LYS A 20 -10.59 29.35 -9.83
C LYS A 20 -11.95 28.66 -9.73
N THR A 21 -12.76 28.95 -8.70
CA THR A 21 -14.09 28.37 -8.54
C THR A 21 -15.21 29.21 -9.16
N GLN A 22 -14.92 30.40 -9.71
CA GLN A 22 -15.95 31.31 -10.24
C GLN A 22 -16.75 30.71 -11.41
N HIS A 23 -16.18 29.74 -12.13
CA HIS A 23 -16.83 29.09 -13.26
C HIS A 23 -17.23 27.64 -12.96
N LYS A 24 -17.34 27.25 -11.69
CA LYS A 24 -17.71 25.88 -11.28
C LYS A 24 -19.03 25.39 -11.91
N GLU A 25 -19.99 26.29 -12.12
CA GLU A 25 -21.28 25.97 -12.75
C GLU A 25 -21.24 26.03 -14.29
N LYS A 26 -20.15 26.54 -14.88
CA LYS A 26 -20.01 26.74 -16.34
C LYS A 26 -19.07 25.75 -17.01
N THR A 27 -18.13 25.17 -16.27
CA THR A 27 -17.14 24.23 -16.83
C THR A 27 -16.53 23.32 -15.77
N ILE A 28 -15.91 22.24 -16.23
CA ILE A 28 -15.10 21.36 -15.38
C ILE A 28 -13.78 22.04 -15.09
N LEU A 29 -13.51 22.29 -13.82
CA LEU A 29 -12.29 22.94 -13.37
C LEU A 29 -11.09 21.99 -13.51
N LYS A 30 -10.05 22.43 -14.22
CA LYS A 30 -8.81 21.65 -14.41
C LYS A 30 -7.87 21.84 -13.22
N ASN A 31 -7.43 20.73 -12.62
CA ASN A 31 -6.52 20.71 -11.47
C ASN A 31 -5.41 19.65 -11.59
N LYS A 32 -5.17 19.15 -12.81
CA LYS A 32 -4.18 18.13 -13.08
C LYS A 32 -3.31 18.49 -14.26
N ASP A 33 -2.05 18.13 -14.15
CA ASP A 33 -1.10 18.06 -15.26
C ASP A 33 -0.86 16.58 -15.60
N THR A 34 -0.13 16.33 -16.69
CA THR A 34 0.13 14.98 -17.19
C THR A 34 1.61 14.82 -17.53
N ILE A 35 2.20 13.69 -17.13
CA ILE A 35 3.48 13.20 -17.64
C ILE A 35 3.20 12.10 -18.65
N LEU A 36 3.72 12.26 -19.87
CA LEU A 36 3.70 11.20 -20.87
C LEU A 36 5.02 10.42 -20.80
N VAL A 37 4.92 9.11 -20.59
CA VAL A 37 6.07 8.22 -20.49
C VAL A 37 6.19 7.44 -21.79
N TYR A 38 7.37 7.53 -22.40
CA TYR A 38 7.74 6.78 -23.60
C TYR A 38 9.01 5.96 -23.35
N LYS A 39 9.10 4.80 -23.98
CA LYS A 39 10.30 3.95 -24.00
C LYS A 39 10.94 3.97 -25.38
N LYS A 40 12.28 3.89 -25.41
CA LYS A 40 13.03 3.76 -26.67
C LYS A 40 13.13 2.30 -27.12
N ASN A 41 13.36 1.37 -26.18
CA ASN A 41 13.53 -0.07 -26.40
C ASN A 41 12.80 -0.84 -25.27
N SER A 42 13.42 -1.86 -24.68
CA SER A 42 12.94 -2.52 -23.47
C SER A 42 12.89 -1.56 -22.28
N LEU A 43 11.85 -1.70 -21.46
CA LEU A 43 11.64 -0.89 -20.27
C LEU A 43 11.71 -1.75 -19.02
N LYS A 44 12.46 -1.29 -18.02
CA LYS A 44 12.42 -1.80 -16.64
C LYS A 44 12.14 -0.62 -15.72
N ILE A 45 11.03 -0.68 -14.99
CA ILE A 45 10.61 0.37 -14.05
C ILE A 45 11.03 -0.05 -12.65
N ASN A 46 11.64 0.87 -11.92
CA ASN A 46 11.82 0.73 -10.47
C ASN A 46 10.52 1.19 -9.79
N PRO A 47 9.80 0.31 -9.06
CA PRO A 47 8.56 0.67 -8.39
C PRO A 47 8.74 1.89 -7.48
N GLN A 48 7.78 2.81 -7.53
CA GLN A 48 7.77 4.00 -6.69
C GLN A 48 6.69 3.87 -5.62
N TYR A 49 6.93 4.45 -4.45
CA TYR A 49 6.06 4.30 -3.29
C TYR A 49 5.86 5.62 -2.57
N THR A 50 4.70 5.78 -1.94
CA THR A 50 4.41 6.87 -1.01
C THR A 50 4.26 6.34 0.40
N ILE A 51 4.62 7.16 1.39
CA ILE A 51 4.41 6.82 2.80
C ILE A 51 2.93 7.00 3.15
N LYS A 52 2.34 5.98 3.79
CA LYS A 52 0.99 6.04 4.35
C LYS A 52 1.07 6.29 5.85
N GLN A 53 0.26 7.24 6.31
CA GLN A 53 0.10 7.49 7.76
C GLN A 53 -0.98 6.61 8.40
N LYS A 54 -1.96 6.18 7.60
CA LYS A 54 -3.13 5.44 8.06
C LYS A 54 -2.94 3.93 7.90
N TRP A 55 -3.27 3.20 8.96
CA TRP A 55 -3.35 1.75 8.97
C TRP A 55 -4.49 1.25 8.06
N ASP A 56 -4.24 0.15 7.33
CA ASP A 56 -5.27 -0.56 6.59
C ASP A 56 -5.91 -1.62 7.50
N THR A 57 -7.13 -1.36 7.97
CA THR A 57 -7.86 -2.22 8.91
C THR A 57 -8.24 -3.59 8.35
N HIS A 58 -8.04 -3.84 7.04
CA HIS A 58 -8.18 -5.19 6.47
C HIS A 58 -7.05 -6.13 6.91
N TYR A 59 -5.89 -5.61 7.32
CA TYR A 59 -4.88 -6.40 8.01
C TYR A 59 -5.33 -6.63 9.45
N ASN A 60 -6.21 -7.62 9.63
CA ASN A 60 -6.91 -7.91 10.88
C ASN A 60 -6.64 -9.31 11.42
N ALA A 61 -5.74 -10.06 10.79
CA ALA A 61 -5.37 -11.41 11.17
C ALA A 61 -3.85 -11.59 11.17
N ILE A 62 -3.38 -12.60 11.91
CA ILE A 62 -1.99 -12.99 12.04
C ILE A 62 -1.89 -14.52 12.02
N LEU A 63 -0.85 -15.06 11.39
CA LEU A 63 -0.49 -16.47 11.47
C LEU A 63 0.40 -16.69 12.69
N ILE A 64 -0.01 -17.58 13.60
CA ILE A 64 0.76 -17.95 14.79
C ILE A 64 1.24 -19.39 14.64
N SER A 65 2.47 -19.68 15.07
CA SER A 65 2.96 -21.05 15.12
C SER A 65 2.49 -21.73 16.40
N GLU A 66 1.72 -22.80 16.24
CA GLU A 66 1.24 -23.67 17.32
C GLU A 66 1.57 -25.12 16.93
N ASP A 67 2.33 -25.83 17.78
CA ASP A 67 2.77 -27.21 17.55
C ASP A 67 3.46 -27.46 16.19
N GLY A 68 4.19 -26.45 15.68
CA GLY A 68 4.88 -26.52 14.40
C GLY A 68 4.00 -26.21 13.18
N GLU A 69 2.71 -25.95 13.37
CA GLU A 69 1.78 -25.55 12.32
C GLU A 69 1.42 -24.07 12.40
N LEU A 70 1.20 -23.42 11.25
CA LEU A 70 0.68 -22.06 11.23
C LEU A 70 -0.85 -22.06 11.36
N LYS A 71 -1.36 -21.41 12.39
CA LYS A 71 -2.79 -21.25 12.66
C LYS A 71 -3.22 -19.79 12.49
N PRO A 72 -4.38 -19.53 11.87
CA PRO A 72 -4.92 -18.19 11.75
C PRO A 72 -5.46 -17.71 13.10
N LYS A 73 -5.10 -16.49 13.49
CA LYS A 73 -5.62 -15.83 14.68
C LYS A 73 -6.03 -14.40 14.35
N LYS A 74 -7.05 -13.89 15.04
CA LYS A 74 -7.43 -12.48 14.93
C LYS A 74 -6.35 -11.60 15.55
N LEU A 75 -5.90 -10.59 14.79
CA LEU A 75 -4.79 -9.73 15.19
C LEU A 75 -5.09 -8.98 16.50
N LEU A 76 -6.31 -8.44 16.65
CA LEU A 76 -6.71 -7.73 17.86
C LEU A 76 -6.58 -8.59 19.11
N ASP A 77 -7.09 -9.82 19.05
CA ASP A 77 -7.12 -10.72 20.20
C ASP A 77 -5.67 -11.09 20.59
N HIS A 78 -4.82 -11.38 19.61
CA HIS A 78 -3.40 -11.65 19.83
C HIS A 78 -2.62 -10.45 20.41
N LEU A 79 -2.94 -9.23 19.97
CA LEU A 79 -2.33 -8.01 20.53
C LEU A 79 -2.73 -7.76 21.99
N ILE A 80 -3.96 -8.08 22.37
CA ILE A 80 -4.45 -7.95 23.75
C ILE A 80 -3.78 -8.99 24.66
N GLU A 81 -3.70 -10.24 24.23
CA GLU A 81 -3.02 -11.33 24.96
C GLU A 81 -1.55 -10.99 25.25
N ASN A 82 -0.86 -10.40 24.27
CA ASN A 82 0.54 -9.97 24.39
C ASN A 82 0.71 -8.58 25.03
N LYS A 83 -0.36 -8.00 25.58
CA LYS A 83 -0.35 -6.69 26.27
C LYS A 83 0.18 -5.54 25.41
N ILE A 84 0.07 -5.66 24.08
CA ILE A 84 0.40 -4.58 23.13
C ILE A 84 -0.72 -3.54 23.12
N LEU A 85 -1.98 -4.01 23.17
CA LEU A 85 -3.18 -3.19 23.31
C LEU A 85 -3.93 -3.56 24.59
N LYS A 86 -4.70 -2.61 25.14
CA LYS A 86 -5.60 -2.89 26.28
C LYS A 86 -6.87 -3.62 25.81
N PRO A 87 -7.57 -4.37 26.69
CA PRO A 87 -8.77 -5.12 26.32
C PRO A 87 -9.90 -4.32 25.63
N ASN A 88 -10.01 -3.03 25.91
CA ASN A 88 -11.04 -2.15 25.34
C ASN A 88 -10.57 -1.35 24.12
N GLU A 89 -9.30 -1.49 23.72
CA GLU A 89 -8.76 -0.79 22.55
C GLU A 89 -9.19 -1.46 21.25
N LYS A 90 -9.27 -0.66 20.18
CA LYS A 90 -9.63 -1.12 18.84
C LYS A 90 -8.52 -0.76 17.87
N ILE A 91 -8.32 -1.63 16.87
CA ILE A 91 -7.49 -1.30 15.71
C ILE A 91 -8.29 -0.38 14.80
N THR A 92 -7.78 0.81 14.54
CA THR A 92 -8.39 1.83 13.68
C THR A 92 -7.36 2.32 12.67
N GLU A 93 -7.78 3.17 11.73
CA GLU A 93 -6.85 3.80 10.79
C GLU A 93 -5.71 4.59 11.47
N ASN A 94 -5.93 5.08 12.69
CA ASN A 94 -4.94 5.85 13.43
C ASN A 94 -4.01 4.99 14.30
N SER A 95 -4.23 3.67 14.37
CA SER A 95 -3.42 2.76 15.20
C SER A 95 -1.94 2.74 14.81
N TRP A 96 -1.61 3.05 13.56
CA TRP A 96 -0.21 3.17 13.13
C TRP A 96 0.58 4.27 13.85
N GLY A 97 -0.10 5.26 14.45
CA GLY A 97 0.52 6.28 15.28
C GLY A 97 0.99 5.78 16.65
N ASN A 98 0.51 4.62 17.13
CA ASN A 98 0.94 4.01 18.37
C ASN A 98 2.25 3.23 18.13
N GLU A 99 3.31 3.61 18.84
CA GLU A 99 4.65 3.04 18.67
C GLU A 99 4.71 1.53 19.01
N LYS A 100 4.04 1.08 20.08
CA LYS A 100 4.01 -0.34 20.45
C LYS A 100 3.33 -1.18 19.38
N PHE A 101 2.20 -0.69 18.87
CA PHE A 101 1.49 -1.33 17.76
C PHE A 101 2.35 -1.37 16.50
N ARG A 102 2.98 -0.25 16.16
CA ARG A 102 3.87 -0.13 14.99
C ARG A 102 5.03 -1.12 15.05
N ASN A 103 5.75 -1.18 16.18
CA ASN A 103 6.90 -2.07 16.33
C ASN A 103 6.48 -3.53 16.24
N PHE A 104 5.39 -3.91 16.91
CA PHE A 104 4.81 -5.25 16.79
C PHE A 104 4.49 -5.60 15.33
N CYS A 105 3.84 -4.68 14.60
CA CYS A 105 3.48 -4.91 13.21
C CYS A 105 4.70 -5.07 12.29
N ILE A 106 5.76 -4.30 12.51
CA ILE A 106 7.01 -4.40 11.73
C ILE A 106 7.71 -5.74 12.02
N GLU A 107 7.83 -6.13 13.28
CA GLU A 107 8.46 -7.40 13.68
C GLU A 107 7.70 -8.62 13.14
N ASN A 108 6.37 -8.53 13.05
CA ASN A 108 5.49 -9.62 12.64
C ASN A 108 4.95 -9.47 11.21
N MET A 109 5.51 -8.58 10.39
CA MET A 109 4.95 -8.20 9.09
C MET A 109 4.82 -9.37 8.09
N ASN A 110 5.61 -10.43 8.26
CA ASN A 110 5.56 -11.63 7.41
C ASN A 110 4.38 -12.55 7.76
N PHE A 111 3.75 -12.36 8.91
CA PHE A 111 2.67 -13.21 9.42
C PHE A 111 1.36 -12.46 9.59
N ILE A 112 1.37 -11.14 9.72
CA ILE A 112 0.16 -10.31 9.68
C ILE A 112 -0.35 -10.27 8.24
N TYR A 113 -1.65 -10.52 8.05
CA TYR A 113 -2.22 -10.62 6.72
C TYR A 113 -3.63 -10.06 6.62
N ARG A 114 -4.04 -9.83 5.36
CA ARG A 114 -5.43 -9.63 4.94
C ARG A 114 -5.83 -10.71 3.94
N ILE A 115 -7.10 -11.08 3.93
CA ILE A 115 -7.65 -12.02 2.95
C ILE A 115 -7.84 -11.32 1.61
N VAL A 116 -7.40 -11.95 0.51
CA VAL A 116 -7.62 -11.47 -0.85
C VAL A 116 -8.20 -12.56 -1.74
N ASN A 117 -9.04 -12.14 -2.70
CA ASN A 117 -9.70 -13.05 -3.64
C ASN A 117 -8.82 -13.43 -4.84
N SER A 118 -7.75 -12.68 -5.10
CA SER A 118 -6.80 -12.99 -6.17
C SER A 118 -5.90 -14.15 -5.72
N ILE A 119 -6.10 -15.32 -6.33
CA ILE A 119 -5.39 -16.56 -6.07
C ILE A 119 -5.35 -17.37 -7.36
N SER A 120 -4.27 -18.11 -7.62
CA SER A 120 -4.19 -19.03 -8.77
C SER A 120 -5.14 -20.21 -8.57
N ASP A 121 -5.72 -20.73 -9.65
CA ASP A 121 -6.67 -21.85 -9.58
C ASP A 121 -6.07 -23.10 -8.93
N SER A 122 -4.80 -23.42 -9.20
CA SER A 122 -4.11 -24.56 -8.59
C SER A 122 -4.06 -24.46 -7.07
N LEU A 123 -3.53 -23.35 -6.54
CA LEU A 123 -3.43 -23.09 -5.10
C LEU A 123 -4.81 -23.01 -4.43
N LYS A 124 -5.81 -22.47 -5.12
CA LYS A 124 -7.19 -22.42 -4.63
C LYS A 124 -7.75 -23.82 -4.42
N GLN A 125 -7.62 -24.70 -5.41
CA GLN A 125 -8.11 -26.07 -5.31
C GLN A 125 -7.37 -26.87 -4.22
N GLU A 126 -6.06 -26.69 -4.11
CA GLU A 126 -5.24 -27.31 -3.05
C GLU A 126 -5.71 -26.88 -1.66
N SER A 127 -5.89 -25.58 -1.44
CA SER A 127 -6.38 -25.03 -0.18
C SER A 127 -7.81 -25.46 0.15
N LEU A 128 -8.66 -25.72 -0.85
CA LEU A 128 -10.02 -26.24 -0.62
C LEU A 128 -10.05 -27.73 -0.24
N LYS A 129 -9.05 -28.51 -0.67
CA LYS A 129 -8.92 -29.93 -0.29
C LYS A 129 -8.49 -30.09 1.16
N GLN A 130 -7.66 -29.18 1.67
CA GLN A 130 -7.13 -29.17 3.03
C GLN A 130 -7.80 -28.04 3.83
N LYS A 131 -9.09 -28.20 4.14
CA LYS A 131 -9.84 -27.19 4.89
C LYS A 131 -9.19 -26.91 6.24
N ASP A 132 -9.29 -25.65 6.65
CA ASP A 132 -8.81 -25.12 7.94
C ASP A 132 -7.30 -25.31 8.17
N THR A 133 -6.56 -25.60 7.10
CA THR A 133 -5.11 -25.73 7.07
C THR A 133 -4.51 -24.61 6.22
N VAL A 134 -3.47 -23.96 6.74
CA VAL A 134 -2.74 -22.93 6.01
C VAL A 134 -1.79 -23.62 5.04
N ILE A 135 -2.04 -23.44 3.74
CA ILE A 135 -1.16 -23.93 2.67
C ILE A 135 -0.07 -22.89 2.43
N ILE A 136 1.18 -23.37 2.33
CA ILE A 136 2.36 -22.55 2.07
C ILE A 136 2.93 -22.99 0.73
N LYS A 137 3.08 -22.04 -0.20
CA LYS A 137 3.71 -22.28 -1.49
C LYS A 137 4.89 -21.32 -1.68
N ASN A 138 6.01 -21.84 -2.19
CA ASN A 138 7.21 -21.05 -2.46
C ASN A 138 7.57 -21.15 -3.95
N ASP A 139 7.06 -20.21 -4.74
CA ASP A 139 7.36 -20.09 -6.18
C ASP A 139 8.21 -18.82 -6.43
N GLY A 140 9.29 -18.67 -5.65
CA GLY A 140 10.15 -17.47 -5.64
C GLY A 140 9.74 -16.43 -4.60
N ASP A 141 8.45 -16.37 -4.27
CA ASP A 141 7.90 -15.67 -3.11
C ASP A 141 7.00 -16.61 -2.29
N ILE A 142 7.10 -16.51 -0.96
CA ILE A 142 6.22 -17.26 -0.06
C ILE A 142 4.79 -16.72 -0.19
N THR A 143 3.86 -17.62 -0.51
CA THR A 143 2.43 -17.35 -0.59
C THR A 143 1.66 -18.28 0.32
N TYR A 144 0.74 -17.70 1.10
CA TYR A 144 -0.14 -18.44 1.98
C TYR A 144 -1.56 -18.51 1.44
N ALA A 145 -2.24 -19.62 1.65
CA ALA A 145 -3.65 -19.79 1.32
C ALA A 145 -4.42 -20.53 2.42
N LEU A 146 -5.68 -20.15 2.63
CA LEU A 146 -6.56 -20.76 3.60
C LEU A 146 -7.99 -20.77 3.03
N ASN A 147 -8.64 -21.94 3.07
CA ASN A 147 -10.04 -22.12 2.64
C ASN A 147 -10.35 -21.52 1.26
N GLY A 148 -9.44 -21.71 0.30
CA GLY A 148 -9.59 -21.23 -1.08
C GLY A 148 -9.37 -19.72 -1.28
N LYS A 149 -8.80 -19.03 -0.28
CA LYS A 149 -8.41 -17.62 -0.36
C LYS A 149 -6.91 -17.47 -0.18
N ARG A 150 -6.33 -16.44 -0.80
CA ARG A 150 -4.92 -16.09 -0.59
C ARG A 150 -4.81 -15.14 0.60
N LEU A 151 -3.75 -15.30 1.39
CA LEU A 151 -3.41 -14.38 2.47
C LEU A 151 -2.31 -13.44 1.98
N SER A 152 -2.62 -12.15 1.90
CA SER A 152 -1.66 -11.11 1.54
C SER A 152 -1.01 -10.58 2.81
N THR A 153 0.28 -10.85 2.97
CA THR A 153 1.08 -10.46 4.14
C THR A 153 1.44 -8.98 4.13
N LEU A 154 1.62 -8.41 5.32
CA LEU A 154 1.85 -6.98 5.56
C LEU A 154 3.22 -6.51 5.04
N ASN A 155 4.21 -7.39 5.00
CA ASN A 155 5.56 -7.11 4.49
C ASN A 155 5.57 -6.54 3.06
N LYS A 156 4.53 -6.78 2.26
CA LYS A 156 4.36 -6.19 0.91
C LYS A 156 4.04 -4.70 0.94
N THR A 157 3.68 -4.18 2.10
CA THR A 157 3.24 -2.79 2.33
C THR A 157 4.07 -2.09 3.41
N ILE A 158 5.16 -2.69 3.87
CA ILE A 158 6.14 -2.05 4.75
C ILE A 158 7.49 -2.11 4.07
N LEU A 159 8.08 -0.95 3.78
CA LEU A 159 9.38 -0.83 3.13
C LEU A 159 10.28 0.11 3.91
N ASN A 160 11.59 -0.06 3.72
CA ASN A 160 12.57 0.88 4.21
C ASN A 160 12.55 2.15 3.35
N MET A 161 12.07 3.24 3.93
CA MET A 161 12.05 4.57 3.34
C MET A 161 13.02 5.45 4.13
N ASN A 162 14.14 5.83 3.51
CA ASN A 162 15.17 6.69 4.11
C ASN A 162 15.68 6.21 5.48
N GLY A 163 15.92 4.91 5.63
CA GLY A 163 16.46 4.31 6.85
C GLY A 163 15.41 3.90 7.88
N LYS A 164 14.12 4.07 7.60
CA LYS A 164 13.02 3.73 8.51
C LYS A 164 11.99 2.83 7.83
N MET A 165 11.54 1.80 8.55
CA MET A 165 10.44 0.95 8.09
C MET A 165 9.13 1.72 8.19
N GLU A 166 8.52 1.99 7.04
CA GLU A 166 7.30 2.78 6.92
C GLU A 166 6.21 1.99 6.20
N LEU A 167 4.96 2.25 6.56
CA LEU A 167 3.84 1.82 5.72
C LEU A 167 3.91 2.56 4.40
N VAL A 168 3.74 1.82 3.31
CA VAL A 168 3.81 2.38 1.98
C VAL A 168 2.63 1.99 1.11
N GLN A 169 2.39 2.81 0.09
CA GLN A 169 1.51 2.52 -1.03
C GLN A 169 2.32 2.52 -2.31
N LEU A 170 2.16 1.50 -3.14
CA LEU A 170 2.69 1.51 -4.50
C LEU A 170 2.01 2.64 -5.29
N LEU A 171 2.81 3.49 -5.93
CA LEU A 171 2.32 4.56 -6.80
C LEU A 171 1.92 3.99 -8.16
N GLY A 172 0.73 4.35 -8.60
CA GLY A 172 0.22 4.09 -9.94
C GLY A 172 0.45 5.28 -10.87
N ASP A 173 -0.50 5.49 -11.77
CA ASP A 173 -0.53 6.59 -12.73
C ASP A 173 -1.31 7.83 -12.23
N LEU A 174 -1.75 7.83 -10.97
CA LEU A 174 -2.34 8.99 -10.31
C LEU A 174 -1.48 9.44 -9.13
N TRP A 175 -0.84 10.59 -9.28
CA TRP A 175 0.04 11.16 -8.26
C TRP A 175 -0.65 12.37 -7.62
N SER A 176 -0.80 12.30 -6.30
CA SER A 176 -1.51 13.31 -5.50
C SER A 176 -0.77 13.70 -4.22
N ASP A 177 0.39 13.09 -4.04
CA ASP A 177 1.33 13.16 -2.92
C ASP A 177 2.45 14.18 -3.15
N ILE A 178 2.54 14.76 -4.36
CA ILE A 178 3.49 15.82 -4.67
C ILE A 178 2.87 17.16 -4.26
N ASP A 179 3.58 17.89 -3.42
CA ASP A 179 3.23 19.28 -3.14
C ASP A 179 3.58 20.16 -4.35
N PHE A 180 2.63 20.96 -4.79
CA PHE A 180 2.79 21.93 -5.88
C PHE A 180 3.07 23.34 -5.34
N GLN A 181 3.07 23.53 -4.02
CA GLN A 181 3.45 24.79 -3.41
C GLN A 181 4.98 24.91 -3.39
N ASN A 182 5.50 26.02 -3.91
CA ASN A 182 6.93 26.35 -3.87
C ASN A 182 7.86 25.50 -4.75
N THR A 183 7.33 24.74 -5.72
CA THR A 183 8.16 24.02 -6.70
C THR A 183 9.08 24.94 -7.50
N GLN A 184 8.77 26.24 -7.60
CA GLN A 184 9.64 27.25 -8.20
C GLN A 184 10.96 27.50 -7.45
N ASN A 185 11.09 26.99 -6.21
CA ASN A 185 12.30 27.10 -5.40
C ASN A 185 13.18 25.83 -5.48
N GLU A 186 12.74 24.79 -6.19
CA GLU A 186 13.51 23.56 -6.35
C GLU A 186 14.58 23.71 -7.45
N GLY A 187 15.74 23.06 -7.26
CA GLY A 187 16.80 23.00 -8.28
C GLY A 187 17.72 24.22 -8.37
N GLY A 188 17.63 25.19 -7.44
CA GLY A 188 18.57 26.32 -7.35
C GLY A 188 18.48 27.33 -8.50
N VAL A 189 17.46 27.22 -9.35
CA VAL A 189 17.22 28.14 -10.47
C VAL A 189 15.82 28.73 -10.30
N SER A 190 15.74 30.06 -10.20
CA SER A 190 14.47 30.76 -10.02
C SER A 190 13.79 30.95 -11.38
N PHE A 191 12.64 30.32 -11.56
CA PHE A 191 11.71 30.64 -12.66
C PHE A 191 10.37 31.13 -12.09
N PRO A 192 10.29 32.39 -11.60
CA PRO A 192 9.08 32.91 -10.95
C PRO A 192 7.84 32.91 -11.87
N THR A 193 8.08 32.94 -13.17
CA THR A 193 7.07 33.01 -14.24
C THR A 193 7.18 31.84 -15.22
N GLY A 194 7.92 30.79 -14.89
CA GLY A 194 8.07 29.59 -15.73
C GLY A 194 6.85 28.68 -15.63
N LYS A 195 5.69 29.16 -16.05
CA LYS A 195 4.50 28.36 -16.39
C LYS A 195 3.94 28.82 -17.72
#